data_AF-A0A2N9DX55-F1
#
_entry.id   AF-A0A2N9DX55-F1
#
_cell.length_a   1.000
_cell.length_b   1.000
_cell.length_c   1.000
_cell.angle_alpha   90.00
_cell.angle_beta   90.00
_cell.angle_gamma   90.00
#
_symmetry.space_group_name_H-M   'P 1'
#
loop_
_entity.id
_entity.type
_entity.pdbx_description
1 polymer ?
#
loop_
_entity_poly.entity_id
_entity_poly.type
_entity_poly.pdbx_seq_one_letter_code
_entity_poly.pdbx_strand_id
1 'polypeptide(L)'
;MDNTKFCIKCGKNLPIDAEFCQFCGAKQESTDSLNQSSIEVNPEDKPGKDIIFNQTEPVDKKTKLKKYWWIFALIGVLITFIAFSQLKSPSPSDVASDIKETLNNDNSLDVTSVKPDKESKTMLVYVKENMAVDDLYMGKTSTFKTVERTLLDLSEKYKDDESDDYDLSYIQILKPGTNDTILMSVDNGKIKYSVLDDLE
;
A
#
# COMPACT_ATOMS: atom_id res chain seq x y z
N MET A 1 32.76 26.15 4.51
CA MET A 1 31.40 26.28 5.07
C MET A 1 30.47 25.78 3.99
N ASP A 2 29.87 24.62 4.20
CA ASP A 2 29.08 23.97 3.16
C ASP A 2 27.69 24.61 3.16
N ASN A 3 27.44 25.53 2.22
CA ASN A 3 26.17 26.22 2.06
C ASN A 3 25.14 25.26 1.45
N THR A 4 24.46 24.52 2.32
CA THR A 4 23.42 23.57 1.95
C THR A 4 22.11 23.90 2.67
N LYS A 5 20.97 23.61 2.02
CA LYS A 5 19.61 23.81 2.55
C LYS A 5 18.83 22.51 2.49
N PHE A 6 17.84 22.34 3.36
CA PHE A 6 16.97 21.18 3.32
C PHE A 6 15.76 21.42 2.42
N CYS A 7 15.33 20.39 1.71
CA CYS A 7 14.11 20.45 0.90
C CYS A 7 12.88 20.69 1.77
N ILE A 8 12.08 21.71 1.42
CA ILE A 8 10.81 22.01 2.10
C ILE A 8 9.78 20.87 2.04
N LYS A 9 9.90 19.95 1.08
CA LYS A 9 8.95 18.84 0.87
C LYS A 9 9.44 17.50 1.41
N CYS A 10 10.71 17.14 1.18
CA CYS A 10 11.22 15.80 1.51
C CYS A 10 12.36 15.78 2.53
N GLY A 11 12.82 16.94 3.01
CA GLY A 11 13.86 17.05 4.04
C GLY A 11 15.27 16.59 3.61
N LYS A 12 15.50 16.26 2.33
CA LYS A 12 16.84 15.92 1.83
C LYS A 12 17.70 17.16 1.66
N ASN A 13 19.00 16.99 1.82
CA ASN A 13 19.96 18.08 1.69
C ASN A 13 20.14 18.48 0.23
N LEU A 14 20.20 19.78 -0.03
CA LEU A 14 20.27 20.41 -1.34
C LEU A 14 21.33 21.52 -1.34
N PRO A 15 21.92 21.82 -2.50
CA PRO A 15 22.66 23.07 -2.69
C PRO A 15 21.79 24.30 -2.37
N ILE A 16 22.38 25.36 -1.80
CA ILE A 16 21.66 26.59 -1.42
C ILE A 16 20.96 27.26 -2.63
N ASP A 17 21.56 27.13 -3.81
CA ASP A 17 21.13 27.64 -5.12
C ASP A 17 20.15 26.72 -5.86
N ALA A 18 19.85 25.53 -5.31
CA ALA A 18 18.91 24.62 -5.96
C ALA A 18 17.49 25.20 -5.96
N GLU A 19 16.96 25.51 -7.16
CA GLU A 19 15.57 25.94 -7.36
C GLU A 19 14.57 24.77 -7.32
N PHE A 20 15.03 23.54 -7.54
CA PHE A 20 14.21 22.34 -7.52
C PHE A 20 14.92 21.22 -6.76
N CYS A 21 14.15 20.40 -6.05
CA CYS A 21 14.70 19.24 -5.38
C CYS A 21 14.98 18.11 -6.38
N GLN A 22 16.24 17.74 -6.54
CA GLN A 22 16.67 16.61 -7.38
C GLN A 22 16.07 15.24 -6.97
N PHE A 23 15.51 15.13 -5.76
CA PHE A 23 14.97 13.87 -5.25
C PHE A 23 13.44 13.77 -5.32
N CYS A 24 12.72 14.88 -5.27
CA CYS A 24 11.24 14.87 -5.23
C CYS A 24 10.58 15.85 -6.20
N GLY A 25 11.36 16.61 -6.97
CA GLY A 25 10.89 17.58 -7.96
C GLY A 25 10.27 18.86 -7.38
N ALA A 26 10.26 19.04 -6.06
CA ALA A 26 9.64 20.21 -5.44
C ALA A 26 10.45 21.50 -5.70
N LYS A 27 9.77 22.56 -6.13
CA LYS A 27 10.35 23.91 -6.25
C LYS A 27 10.76 24.43 -4.87
N GLN A 28 11.94 25.04 -4.78
CA GLN A 28 12.50 25.69 -3.59
C GLN A 28 12.48 27.20 -3.81
N GLU A 29 12.24 27.97 -2.75
CA GLU A 29 12.35 29.42 -2.81
C GLU A 29 13.84 29.82 -2.79
N SER A 30 14.24 30.71 -3.70
CA SER A 30 15.60 31.27 -3.75
C SER A 30 15.71 32.42 -2.75
N THR A 31 16.81 32.43 -2.00
CA THR A 31 17.10 33.42 -0.95
C THR A 31 17.48 34.82 -1.50
N ASP A 32 17.02 35.17 -2.70
CA ASP A 32 17.25 36.48 -3.32
C ASP A 32 16.05 37.43 -3.15
N SER A 33 14.97 36.99 -2.48
CA SER A 33 13.72 37.78 -2.33
C SER A 33 13.48 38.36 -0.93
N LEU A 34 14.47 38.37 -0.04
CA LEU A 34 14.42 39.12 1.23
C LEU A 34 15.27 40.40 1.15
N ASN A 35 15.07 41.24 0.14
CA ASN A 35 15.59 42.62 0.13
C ASN A 35 14.85 43.47 -0.91
N GLN A 36 13.59 43.80 -0.62
CA GLN A 36 12.92 44.95 -1.23
C GLN A 36 11.78 45.44 -0.33
N SER A 37 12.14 46.17 0.71
CA SER A 37 11.33 47.30 1.16
C SER A 37 12.27 48.40 1.65
N SER A 38 12.59 49.25 0.70
CA SER A 38 13.26 50.53 0.86
C SER A 38 12.42 51.49 1.70
N ILE A 39 12.98 52.04 2.78
CA ILE A 39 12.88 53.48 3.06
C ILE A 39 14.27 53.99 3.45
N GLU A 40 14.71 54.89 2.57
CA GLU A 40 15.82 55.84 2.60
C GLU A 40 15.51 56.98 3.60
N VAL A 41 16.44 57.34 4.51
CA VAL A 41 16.87 58.72 4.88
C VAL A 41 18.10 58.62 5.82
N ASN A 42 19.17 59.33 5.45
CA ASN A 42 20.34 59.76 6.23
C ASN A 42 20.34 61.32 6.22
N PRO A 43 21.05 62.14 7.03
CA PRO A 43 22.00 61.92 8.16
C PRO A 43 21.55 62.75 9.42
N GLU A 44 22.17 62.84 10.61
CA GLU A 44 23.55 63.08 11.03
C GLU A 44 23.73 62.73 12.54
N ASP A 45 24.98 62.49 12.89
CA ASP A 45 25.66 62.76 14.17
C ASP A 45 25.88 61.65 15.24
N LYS A 46 27.13 61.61 15.71
CA LYS A 46 27.80 60.64 16.59
C LYS A 46 27.64 61.03 18.09
N PRO A 47 28.35 60.40 19.04
CA PRO A 47 28.32 58.98 19.43
C PRO A 47 28.03 58.82 20.95
N GLY A 48 27.52 57.65 21.33
CA GLY A 48 27.94 57.02 22.58
C GLY A 48 26.89 56.84 23.67
N LYS A 49 27.13 55.72 24.36
CA LYS A 49 26.76 55.40 25.74
C LYS A 49 25.41 54.72 26.02
N ASP A 50 25.58 53.47 26.45
CA ASP A 50 24.95 52.85 27.63
C ASP A 50 23.68 52.05 27.39
N ILE A 51 23.91 50.74 27.33
CA ILE A 51 22.94 49.67 27.53
C ILE A 51 22.24 49.86 28.87
N ILE A 52 20.92 50.04 28.87
CA ILE A 52 20.06 49.72 30.02
C ILE A 52 18.97 48.76 29.53
N PHE A 53 19.16 47.49 29.90
CA PHE A 53 18.15 46.44 29.84
C PHE A 53 17.05 46.78 30.86
N ASN A 54 15.95 47.39 30.42
CA ASN A 54 14.74 47.42 31.21
C ASN A 54 13.95 46.15 30.95
N GLN A 55 13.95 45.27 31.96
CA GLN A 55 13.02 44.16 32.10
C GLN A 55 11.59 44.67 31.89
N THR A 56 10.97 44.28 30.78
CA THR A 56 9.51 44.30 30.66
C THR A 56 8.97 42.93 31.05
N GLU A 57 7.98 43.01 31.91
CA GLU A 57 7.28 41.97 32.65
C GLU A 57 6.76 40.82 31.74
N PRO A 58 6.58 39.60 32.29
CA PRO A 58 5.95 38.52 31.56
C PRO A 58 4.46 38.84 31.33
N VAL A 59 4.10 39.16 30.10
CA VAL A 59 2.69 39.29 29.68
C VAL A 59 2.04 37.90 29.69
N ASP A 60 1.32 37.64 30.77
CA ASP A 60 0.53 36.44 31.00
C ASP A 60 -0.67 36.38 30.03
N LYS A 61 -0.49 35.75 28.87
CA LYS A 61 -1.57 35.54 27.88
C LYS A 61 -2.42 34.32 28.26
N LYS A 62 -3.44 34.57 29.06
CA LYS A 62 -4.56 33.64 29.34
C LYS A 62 -5.20 33.09 28.06
N THR A 63 -4.87 31.84 27.74
CA THR A 63 -5.77 30.73 27.39
C THR A 63 -7.11 31.07 26.70
N LYS A 64 -7.08 31.43 25.41
CA LYS A 64 -8.23 31.31 24.49
C LYS A 64 -8.10 30.18 23.46
N LEU A 65 -7.29 29.16 23.75
CA LEU A 65 -7.02 28.04 22.83
C LEU A 65 -7.93 26.81 23.02
N LYS A 66 -8.87 26.83 23.98
CA LYS A 66 -9.78 25.68 24.24
C LYS A 66 -11.03 25.66 23.34
N LYS A 67 -11.35 26.76 22.64
CA LYS A 67 -12.56 26.87 21.80
C LYS A 67 -12.38 26.27 20.39
N TYR A 68 -11.18 25.87 19.99
CA TYR A 68 -10.95 25.20 18.69
C TYR A 68 -10.54 23.73 18.83
N TRP A 69 -10.38 23.21 20.05
CA TRP A 69 -9.97 21.83 20.29
C TRP A 69 -11.00 20.80 19.77
N TRP A 70 -12.29 21.09 19.93
CA TRP A 70 -13.38 20.27 19.37
C TRP A 70 -13.44 20.29 17.83
N ILE A 71 -12.93 21.35 17.18
CA ILE A 71 -12.85 21.44 15.72
C ILE A 71 -11.74 20.51 15.20
N PHE A 72 -10.61 20.41 15.90
CA PHE A 72 -9.59 19.40 15.58
C PHE A 72 -10.06 17.97 15.83
N ALA A 73 -10.91 17.73 16.85
CA ALA A 73 -11.54 16.43 17.06
C ALA A 73 -12.49 16.06 15.90
N LEU A 74 -13.32 16.99 15.43
CA LEU A 74 -14.20 16.79 14.27
C LEU A 74 -13.44 16.58 12.96
N ILE A 75 -12.38 17.37 12.72
CA ILE A 75 -11.54 17.23 11.54
C ILE A 75 -10.77 15.89 11.58
N GLY A 76 -10.27 15.48 12.75
CA GLY A 76 -9.64 14.19 12.94
C GLY A 76 -10.59 13.03 12.61
N VAL A 77 -11.83 13.07 13.10
CA VAL A 77 -12.86 12.08 12.79
C VAL A 77 -13.20 12.07 11.29
N LEU A 78 -13.30 13.23 10.65
CA LEU A 78 -13.57 13.34 9.23
C LEU A 78 -12.41 12.77 8.38
N ILE A 79 -11.16 13.02 8.76
CA ILE A 79 -9.97 12.47 8.09
C ILE A 79 -9.92 10.96 8.27
N THR A 80 -10.24 10.42 9.46
CA THR A 80 -10.34 8.98 9.65
C THR A 80 -11.48 8.36 8.83
N PHE A 81 -12.62 9.06 8.70
CA PHE A 81 -13.72 8.61 7.85
C PHE A 81 -13.33 8.61 6.37
N ILE A 82 -12.68 9.67 5.88
CA ILE A 82 -12.23 9.79 4.47
C ILE A 82 -11.15 8.74 4.15
N ALA A 83 -10.25 8.46 5.09
CA ALA A 83 -9.25 7.40 4.94
C ALA A 83 -9.88 5.99 4.93
N PHE A 84 -10.97 5.79 5.68
CA PHE A 84 -11.70 4.50 5.72
C PHE A 84 -12.55 4.28 4.47
N SER A 85 -13.10 5.35 3.88
CA SER A 85 -13.97 5.28 2.69
C SER A 85 -13.27 4.80 1.40
N GLN A 86 -11.96 4.60 1.41
CA GLN A 86 -11.18 4.21 0.22
C GLN A 86 -10.76 2.73 0.21
N LEU A 87 -11.13 1.93 1.22
CA LEU A 87 -11.02 0.47 1.12
C LEU A 87 -12.14 -0.06 0.24
N LYS A 88 -11.96 0.05 -1.08
CA LYS A 88 -12.80 -0.64 -2.05
C LYS A 88 -12.32 -2.10 -2.10
N SER A 89 -13.06 -3.01 -1.46
CA SER A 89 -12.76 -4.43 -1.51
C SER A 89 -12.83 -4.95 -2.96
N PRO A 90 -11.94 -5.87 -3.36
CA PRO A 90 -11.97 -6.45 -4.69
C PRO A 90 -13.26 -7.26 -4.89
N SER A 91 -13.84 -7.19 -6.09
CA SER A 91 -15.01 -8.03 -6.37
C SER A 91 -14.57 -9.48 -6.65
N PRO A 92 -15.42 -10.49 -6.40
CA PRO A 92 -15.09 -11.89 -6.68
C PRO A 92 -14.69 -12.15 -8.14
N SER A 93 -15.24 -11.37 -9.09
CA SER A 93 -14.86 -11.46 -10.51
C SER A 93 -13.46 -10.91 -10.79
N ASP A 94 -13.03 -9.87 -10.07
CA ASP A 94 -11.68 -9.32 -10.20
C ASP A 94 -10.66 -10.33 -9.67
N VAL A 95 -10.94 -10.91 -8.50
CA VAL A 95 -10.14 -12.00 -7.91
C VAL A 95 -10.07 -13.21 -8.85
N ALA A 96 -11.21 -13.65 -9.41
CA ALA A 96 -11.23 -14.76 -10.37
C ALA A 96 -10.35 -14.48 -11.60
N SER A 97 -10.38 -13.24 -12.10
CA SER A 97 -9.59 -12.85 -13.27
C SER A 97 -8.10 -12.83 -12.96
N ASP A 98 -7.71 -12.27 -11.81
CA ASP A 98 -6.32 -12.24 -11.34
C ASP A 98 -5.75 -13.63 -11.10
N ILE A 99 -6.50 -14.51 -10.44
CA ILE A 99 -6.12 -15.93 -10.24
C ILE A 99 -5.90 -16.60 -11.60
N LYS A 100 -6.85 -16.44 -12.53
CA LYS A 100 -6.76 -17.05 -13.86
C LYS A 100 -5.54 -16.55 -14.64
N GLU A 101 -5.28 -15.25 -14.60
CA GLU A 101 -4.17 -14.64 -15.30
C GLU A 101 -2.83 -15.09 -14.71
N THR A 102 -2.69 -15.04 -13.39
CA THR A 102 -1.46 -15.42 -12.68
C THR A 102 -1.09 -16.89 -12.93
N LEU A 103 -2.05 -17.80 -12.77
CA LEU A 103 -1.79 -19.25 -12.95
C LEU A 103 -1.46 -19.62 -14.41
N ASN A 104 -2.07 -18.92 -15.39
CA ASN A 104 -1.73 -19.13 -16.79
C ASN A 104 -0.37 -18.51 -17.17
N ASN A 105 -0.04 -17.33 -16.63
CA ASN A 105 1.20 -16.63 -16.93
C ASN A 105 2.44 -17.39 -16.43
N ASP A 106 2.31 -18.11 -15.32
CA ASP A 106 3.37 -18.98 -14.80
C ASP A 106 3.58 -20.25 -15.66
N ASN A 107 2.80 -20.44 -16.72
CA ASN A 107 2.82 -21.61 -17.63
C ASN A 107 2.76 -22.97 -16.92
N SER A 108 2.30 -22.97 -15.67
CA SER A 108 2.31 -24.13 -14.79
C SER A 108 1.00 -24.91 -14.88
N LEU A 109 -0.11 -24.21 -15.17
CA LEU A 109 -1.44 -24.77 -15.37
C LEU A 109 -2.09 -24.19 -16.61
N ASP A 110 -2.94 -25.01 -17.22
CA ASP A 110 -3.77 -24.61 -18.35
C ASP A 110 -5.18 -24.30 -17.84
N VAL A 111 -5.35 -23.10 -17.26
CA VAL A 111 -6.56 -22.67 -16.54
C VAL A 111 -7.63 -22.19 -17.52
N THR A 112 -8.74 -22.92 -17.57
CA THR A 112 -9.88 -22.61 -18.45
C THR A 112 -10.75 -21.49 -17.89
N SER A 113 -11.10 -21.58 -16.61
CA SER A 113 -11.95 -20.60 -15.93
C SER A 113 -11.73 -20.64 -14.44
N VAL A 114 -12.02 -19.52 -13.80
CA VAL A 114 -12.10 -19.41 -12.35
C VAL A 114 -13.48 -18.85 -12.04
N LYS A 115 -14.20 -19.47 -11.10
CA LYS A 115 -15.56 -19.06 -10.76
C LYS A 115 -15.72 -19.05 -9.24
N PRO A 116 -16.33 -18.00 -8.67
CA PRO A 116 -16.79 -18.07 -7.30
C PRO A 116 -17.94 -19.06 -7.20
N ASP A 117 -17.90 -19.93 -6.20
CA ASP A 117 -18.96 -20.88 -5.89
C ASP A 117 -19.66 -20.50 -4.58
N LYS A 118 -20.99 -20.42 -4.63
CA LYS A 118 -21.79 -19.97 -3.48
C LYS A 118 -22.01 -21.05 -2.43
N GLU A 119 -21.95 -22.32 -2.83
CA GLU A 119 -22.22 -23.45 -1.94
C GLU A 119 -21.00 -23.71 -1.04
N SER A 120 -19.82 -23.80 -1.64
CA SER A 120 -18.55 -23.95 -0.93
C SER A 120 -17.99 -22.62 -0.42
N LYS A 121 -18.49 -21.48 -0.91
CA LYS A 121 -17.97 -20.13 -0.65
C LYS A 121 -16.52 -19.95 -1.10
N THR A 122 -16.09 -20.60 -2.17
CA THR A 122 -14.69 -20.62 -2.60
C THR A 122 -14.50 -20.17 -4.05
N MET A 123 -13.25 -19.91 -4.42
CA MET A 123 -12.83 -19.72 -5.80
C MET A 123 -12.49 -21.07 -6.45
N LEU A 124 -13.35 -21.58 -7.34
CA LEU A 124 -13.13 -22.82 -8.08
C LEU A 124 -12.32 -22.54 -9.35
N VAL A 125 -11.19 -23.24 -9.49
CA VAL A 125 -10.26 -23.15 -10.60
C VAL A 125 -10.41 -24.41 -11.46
N TYR A 126 -10.86 -24.22 -12.70
CA TYR A 126 -11.06 -25.28 -13.68
C TYR A 126 -9.85 -25.35 -14.61
N VAL A 127 -9.18 -26.49 -14.63
CA VAL A 127 -7.98 -26.72 -15.45
C VAL A 127 -8.22 -27.78 -16.53
N LYS A 128 -7.46 -27.72 -17.61
CA LYS A 128 -7.34 -28.83 -18.57
C LYS A 128 -6.23 -29.78 -18.15
N GLU A 129 -6.25 -30.98 -18.72
CA GLU A 129 -5.10 -31.87 -18.67
C GLU A 129 -3.88 -31.18 -19.29
N ASN A 130 -2.78 -31.20 -18.55
CA ASN A 130 -1.49 -30.68 -18.98
C ASN A 130 -0.38 -31.49 -18.30
N MET A 131 0.88 -31.20 -18.66
CA MET A 131 2.03 -31.91 -18.09
C MET A 131 2.11 -31.84 -16.56
N ALA A 132 1.72 -30.72 -15.94
CA ALA A 132 1.78 -30.57 -14.48
C ALA A 132 0.76 -31.47 -13.77
N VAL A 133 -0.44 -31.60 -14.34
CA VAL A 133 -1.49 -32.49 -13.82
C VAL A 133 -1.15 -33.96 -14.10
N ASP A 134 -0.61 -34.28 -15.27
CA ASP A 134 -0.14 -35.64 -15.59
C ASP A 134 0.99 -36.08 -14.65
N ASP A 135 1.98 -35.21 -14.44
CA ASP A 135 3.10 -35.45 -13.52
C ASP A 135 2.59 -35.70 -12.09
N LEU A 136 1.57 -34.95 -11.66
CA LEU A 136 0.92 -35.13 -10.36
C LEU A 136 0.38 -36.55 -10.17
N TYR A 137 -0.35 -37.08 -11.15
CA TYR A 137 -0.86 -38.46 -11.11
C TYR A 137 0.23 -39.52 -11.15
N MET A 138 1.40 -39.19 -11.71
CA MET A 138 2.56 -40.08 -11.73
C MET A 138 3.43 -39.97 -10.46
N GLY A 139 3.02 -39.18 -9.47
CA GLY A 139 3.80 -38.93 -8.25
C GLY A 139 5.02 -38.03 -8.46
N LYS A 140 5.10 -37.31 -9.59
CA LYS A 140 6.17 -36.36 -9.89
C LYS A 140 5.74 -34.95 -9.47
N THR A 141 6.28 -34.49 -8.36
CA THR A 141 5.78 -33.27 -7.71
C THR A 141 6.47 -31.98 -8.16
N SER A 142 7.58 -32.06 -8.89
CA SER A 142 8.41 -30.89 -9.21
C SER A 142 7.68 -29.80 -9.99
N THR A 143 6.90 -30.20 -11.00
CA THR A 143 6.15 -29.28 -11.87
C THR A 143 4.98 -28.66 -11.09
N PHE A 144 4.34 -29.45 -10.22
CA PHE A 144 3.20 -29.02 -9.43
C PHE A 144 3.59 -28.15 -8.22
N LYS A 145 4.84 -28.24 -7.73
CA LYS A 145 5.32 -27.36 -6.65
C LYS A 145 5.31 -25.87 -7.02
N THR A 146 5.48 -25.53 -8.29
CA THR A 146 5.33 -24.13 -8.74
C THR A 146 3.89 -23.67 -8.59
N VAL A 147 2.95 -24.51 -9.04
CA VAL A 147 1.50 -24.27 -8.88
C VAL A 147 1.15 -24.04 -7.42
N GLU A 148 1.64 -24.92 -6.54
CA GLU A 148 1.40 -24.83 -5.09
C GLU A 148 1.85 -23.47 -4.54
N ARG A 149 3.07 -23.02 -4.87
CA ARG A 149 3.58 -21.72 -4.40
C ARG A 149 2.74 -20.55 -4.93
N THR A 150 2.44 -20.53 -6.21
CA THR A 150 1.61 -19.48 -6.81
C THR A 150 0.23 -19.45 -6.15
N LEU A 151 -0.35 -20.61 -5.85
CA LEU A 151 -1.65 -20.71 -5.19
C LEU A 151 -1.59 -20.23 -3.73
N LEU A 152 -0.51 -20.53 -3.00
CA LEU A 152 -0.24 -20.01 -1.66
C LEU A 152 -0.13 -18.49 -1.66
N ASP A 153 0.63 -17.92 -2.60
CA ASP A 153 0.82 -16.47 -2.72
C ASP A 153 -0.49 -15.76 -3.08
N LEU A 154 -1.30 -16.33 -3.99
CA LEU A 154 -2.62 -15.81 -4.34
C LEU A 154 -3.58 -15.87 -3.17
N SER A 155 -3.65 -17.01 -2.47
CA SER A 155 -4.51 -17.16 -1.30
C SER A 155 -4.11 -16.19 -0.19
N GLU A 156 -2.81 -16.02 0.08
CA GLU A 156 -2.30 -15.07 1.07
C GLU A 156 -2.61 -13.61 0.68
N LYS A 157 -2.52 -13.27 -0.61
CA LYS A 157 -2.85 -11.94 -1.13
C LYS A 157 -4.28 -11.51 -0.80
N TYR A 158 -5.23 -12.45 -0.85
CA TYR A 158 -6.67 -12.18 -0.66
C TYR A 158 -7.19 -12.50 0.75
N LYS A 159 -6.33 -12.86 1.70
CA LYS A 159 -6.71 -13.27 3.07
C LYS A 159 -7.49 -12.21 3.87
N ASP A 160 -7.20 -10.94 3.62
CA ASP A 160 -7.78 -9.81 4.35
C ASP A 160 -8.91 -9.14 3.53
N ASP A 161 -9.22 -9.66 2.35
CA ASP A 161 -10.25 -9.12 1.47
C ASP A 161 -11.63 -9.73 1.79
N GLU A 162 -12.57 -8.86 2.15
CA GLU A 162 -13.91 -9.27 2.54
C GLU A 162 -14.87 -9.33 1.33
N SER A 163 -15.67 -10.41 1.28
CA SER A 163 -16.83 -10.54 0.41
C SER A 163 -18.00 -11.14 1.18
N ASP A 164 -19.21 -10.60 0.97
CA ASP A 164 -20.41 -11.02 1.71
C ASP A 164 -20.72 -12.51 1.54
N ASP A 165 -20.49 -13.04 0.34
CA ASP A 165 -20.92 -14.38 -0.07
C ASP A 165 -19.77 -15.40 -0.21
N TYR A 166 -18.51 -14.94 -0.26
CA TYR A 166 -17.36 -15.77 -0.65
C TYR A 166 -16.13 -15.52 0.21
N ASP A 167 -15.33 -16.56 0.42
CA ASP A 167 -13.96 -16.43 0.91
C ASP A 167 -13.02 -16.30 -0.29
N LEU A 168 -12.55 -15.07 -0.52
CA LEU A 168 -11.70 -14.74 -1.68
C LEU A 168 -10.32 -15.40 -1.60
N SER A 169 -9.88 -15.74 -0.38
CA SER A 169 -8.61 -16.40 -0.11
C SER A 169 -8.70 -17.92 -0.29
N TYR A 170 -9.91 -18.49 -0.23
CA TYR A 170 -10.11 -19.92 -0.35
C TYR A 170 -10.21 -20.34 -1.82
N ILE A 171 -9.12 -20.89 -2.35
CA ILE A 171 -8.97 -21.29 -3.74
C ILE A 171 -8.88 -22.82 -3.84
N GLN A 172 -9.65 -23.40 -4.76
CA GLN A 172 -9.67 -24.85 -5.00
C GLN A 172 -9.42 -25.15 -6.47
N ILE A 173 -8.43 -26.00 -6.75
CA ILE A 173 -8.16 -26.51 -8.09
C ILE A 173 -8.93 -27.82 -8.27
N LEU A 174 -9.76 -27.88 -9.29
CA LEU A 174 -10.53 -29.07 -9.63
C LEU A 174 -9.78 -29.97 -10.60
N LYS A 175 -9.99 -31.28 -10.47
CA LYS A 175 -9.47 -32.28 -11.40
C LYS A 175 -10.06 -32.06 -12.80
N PRO A 176 -9.23 -32.06 -13.86
CA PRO A 176 -9.73 -31.94 -15.22
C PRO A 176 -10.85 -32.94 -15.53
N GLY A 177 -11.88 -32.46 -16.23
CA GLY A 177 -13.04 -33.27 -16.62
C GLY A 177 -14.02 -33.59 -15.49
N THR A 178 -13.79 -33.09 -14.27
CA THR A 178 -14.71 -33.22 -13.13
C THR A 178 -15.19 -31.85 -12.66
N ASN A 179 -16.24 -31.83 -11.82
CA ASN A 179 -16.79 -30.59 -11.25
C ASN A 179 -16.67 -30.51 -9.73
N ASP A 180 -16.28 -31.60 -9.08
CA ASP A 180 -16.35 -31.79 -7.62
C ASP A 180 -15.07 -32.39 -7.03
N THR A 181 -14.24 -33.03 -7.85
CA THR A 181 -13.01 -33.67 -7.38
C THR A 181 -11.91 -32.63 -7.27
N ILE A 182 -11.46 -32.37 -6.05
CA ILE A 182 -10.42 -31.39 -5.76
C ILE A 182 -9.05 -32.04 -5.97
N LEU A 183 -8.11 -31.33 -6.61
CA LEU A 183 -6.70 -31.70 -6.67
C LEU A 183 -5.91 -31.07 -5.53
N MET A 184 -6.18 -29.79 -5.27
CA MET A 184 -5.52 -29.01 -4.24
C MET A 184 -6.46 -27.91 -3.77
N SER A 185 -6.43 -27.61 -2.48
CA SER A 185 -7.12 -26.47 -1.92
C SER A 185 -6.25 -25.72 -0.92
N VAL A 186 -6.28 -24.40 -1.02
CA VAL A 186 -5.46 -23.48 -0.24
C VAL A 186 -6.37 -22.37 0.28
N ASP A 187 -6.18 -22.00 1.53
CA ASP A 187 -6.97 -20.97 2.21
C ASP A 187 -6.07 -20.21 3.19
N ASN A 188 -6.17 -18.88 3.16
CA ASN A 188 -5.34 -17.97 3.93
C ASN A 188 -3.83 -18.33 3.86
N GLY A 189 -3.33 -18.58 2.65
CA GLY A 189 -1.92 -18.91 2.39
C GLY A 189 -1.48 -20.27 2.94
N LYS A 190 -2.43 -21.19 3.21
CA LYS A 190 -2.14 -22.52 3.78
C LYS A 190 -2.84 -23.62 3.01
N ILE A 191 -2.10 -24.71 2.77
CA ILE A 191 -2.66 -25.93 2.17
C ILE A 191 -3.70 -26.53 3.13
N LYS A 192 -4.92 -26.74 2.64
CA LYS A 192 -6.00 -27.46 3.35
C LYS A 192 -6.12 -28.89 2.88
N TYR A 193 -5.86 -29.11 1.60
CA TYR A 193 -5.88 -30.42 0.98
C TYR A 193 -4.93 -30.43 -0.21
N SER A 194 -4.21 -31.52 -0.38
CA SER A 194 -3.41 -31.80 -1.56
C SER A 194 -3.47 -33.28 -1.86
N VAL A 195 -3.78 -33.65 -3.10
CA VAL A 195 -3.69 -35.04 -3.55
C VAL A 195 -2.26 -35.60 -3.42
N LEU A 196 -1.25 -34.74 -3.29
CA LEU A 196 0.13 -35.16 -3.00
C LEU A 196 0.26 -35.89 -1.67
N ASP A 197 -0.49 -35.46 -0.65
CA ASP A 197 -0.42 -36.04 0.68
C ASP A 197 -0.98 -37.48 0.70
N ASP A 198 -1.84 -37.80 -0.28
CA ASP A 198 -2.42 -39.14 -0.46
C ASP A 198 -1.48 -40.10 -1.25
N LEU A 199 -0.37 -39.60 -1.81
CA LEU A 199 0.58 -40.35 -2.64
C LEU A 199 1.87 -40.76 -1.90
N GLU A 200 2.13 -40.20 -0.72
CA GLU A 200 3.28 -40.53 0.15
C GLU A 200 3.04 -41.76 1.06
#